data_AF-A0A0G0CXV8-F1
#
_entry.id   AF-A0A0G0CXV8-F1
#
_cell.length_a   1.000
_cell.length_b   1.000
_cell.length_c   1.000
_cell.angle_alpha   90.00
_cell.angle_beta   90.00
_cell.angle_gamma   90.00
#
_symmetry.space_group_name_H-M   'P 1'
#
loop_
_entity.id
_entity.type
_entity.pdbx_description
1 polymer ?
#
loop_
_entity_poly.entity_id
_entity_poly.type
_entity_poly.pdbx_seq_one_letter_code
_entity_poly.pdbx_strand_id
1 'polypeptide(L)'
;MKKKFGFTLIEMLVVIGVVMLVVPSIFVIIFGIMREQTKIFRLSIVRREGDFILNNISNLIRSEAVTIHYDDPPTEANQVCAISDDVYTSPDKRLIFTDPENNWFRILWSSNVIAYYSSYTASSVNLNSSNAIVEDFSIGCERTSTYSGPTVSVSFKICYKTSLGSCTSTRPEETATIFYQTKIKLRNY
;
A
#
# COMPACT_ATOMS: atom_id res chain seq x y z
N MET A 1 -61.91 -29.74 -27.42
CA MET A 1 -60.95 -30.34 -26.46
C MET A 1 -59.55 -30.31 -27.06
N LYS A 2 -58.61 -29.52 -26.52
CA LYS A 2 -57.20 -29.54 -26.96
C LYS A 2 -56.52 -30.76 -26.32
N LYS A 3 -56.04 -31.70 -27.15
CA LYS A 3 -55.19 -32.82 -26.69
C LYS A 3 -53.88 -32.25 -26.15
N LYS A 4 -53.57 -32.51 -24.88
CA LYS A 4 -52.24 -32.28 -24.31
C LYS A 4 -51.38 -33.48 -24.70
N PHE A 5 -50.39 -33.28 -25.57
CA PHE A 5 -49.38 -34.29 -25.85
C PHE A 5 -48.37 -34.29 -24.70
N GLY A 6 -48.15 -35.46 -24.09
CA GLY A 6 -47.12 -35.66 -23.07
C GLY A 6 -45.74 -35.81 -23.71
N PHE A 7 -44.70 -35.46 -22.95
CA PHE A 7 -43.31 -35.63 -23.36
C PHE A 7 -42.97 -37.12 -23.51
N THR A 8 -42.16 -37.44 -24.52
CA THR A 8 -41.67 -38.81 -24.73
C THR A 8 -40.53 -39.12 -23.76
N LEU A 9 -40.38 -40.38 -23.35
CA LEU A 9 -39.33 -40.80 -22.42
C LEU A 9 -37.92 -40.48 -22.97
N ILE A 10 -37.75 -40.61 -24.29
CA ILE A 10 -36.48 -40.30 -24.96
C ILE A 10 -36.16 -38.80 -24.91
N GLU A 11 -37.16 -37.95 -25.05
CA GLU A 11 -37.01 -36.50 -24.95
C GLU A 11 -36.59 -36.09 -23.52
N MET A 12 -37.17 -36.71 -22.49
CA MET A 12 -36.74 -36.50 -21.10
C MET A 12 -35.29 -36.95 -20.87
N LEU A 13 -34.85 -38.08 -21.44
CA LEU A 13 -33.47 -38.55 -21.33
C LEU A 13 -32.47 -37.59 -21.98
N VAL A 14 -32.79 -37.07 -23.17
CA VAL A 14 -31.96 -36.09 -23.87
C VAL A 14 -31.84 -34.80 -23.06
N VAL A 15 -32.95 -34.27 -22.53
CA VAL A 15 -32.94 -33.06 -21.70
C VAL A 15 -32.09 -33.24 -20.46
N ILE A 16 -32.25 -34.37 -19.75
CA ILE A 16 -31.44 -34.68 -18.56
C ILE A 16 -29.95 -34.75 -18.92
N GLY A 17 -29.61 -35.41 -20.03
CA GLY A 17 -28.22 -35.50 -20.51
C GLY A 17 -27.61 -34.13 -20.81
N VAL A 18 -28.35 -33.25 -21.48
CA VAL A 18 -27.91 -31.88 -21.76
C VAL A 18 -27.75 -31.08 -20.46
N VAL A 19 -28.69 -31.18 -19.52
CA VAL A 19 -28.61 -30.49 -18.22
C VAL A 19 -27.39 -30.95 -17.42
N MET A 20 -27.10 -32.26 -17.40
CA MET A 20 -25.93 -32.80 -16.72
C MET A 20 -24.60 -32.29 -17.29
N LEU A 21 -24.56 -31.94 -18.58
CA LEU A 21 -23.35 -31.41 -19.23
C LEU A 21 -23.23 -29.89 -19.06
N VAL A 22 -24.33 -29.16 -19.28
CA VAL A 22 -24.34 -27.70 -19.30
C VAL A 22 -24.18 -27.12 -17.90
N VAL A 23 -24.85 -27.67 -16.89
CA VAL A 23 -24.85 -27.11 -15.54
C VAL A 23 -23.45 -27.08 -14.90
N PRO A 24 -22.67 -28.18 -14.88
CA PRO A 24 -21.30 -28.14 -14.35
C PRO A 24 -20.40 -27.15 -15.09
N SER A 25 -20.55 -27.06 -16.42
CA SER A 25 -19.77 -26.15 -17.25
C SER A 25 -20.00 -24.68 -16.86
N ILE A 26 -21.25 -24.30 -16.63
CA ILE A 26 -21.61 -22.94 -16.17
C ILE A 26 -21.01 -22.68 -14.78
N PHE A 27 -21.07 -23.64 -13.85
CA PHE A 27 -20.48 -23.47 -12.52
C PHE A 27 -18.97 -23.23 -12.57
N VAL A 28 -18.24 -23.98 -13.40
CA VAL A 28 -16.79 -23.78 -13.57
C VAL A 28 -16.48 -22.36 -14.04
N ILE A 29 -17.25 -21.84 -15.00
CA ILE A 29 -17.08 -20.48 -15.52
C ILE A 29 -17.35 -19.44 -14.41
N ILE A 30 -18.47 -19.59 -13.69
CA ILE A 30 -18.85 -18.66 -12.62
C ILE A 30 -17.79 -18.62 -11.52
N PHE A 31 -17.33 -19.79 -11.04
CA PHE A 31 -16.29 -19.85 -10.01
C PHE A 31 -14.96 -19.27 -10.50
N GLY A 32 -14.61 -19.46 -11.78
CA GLY A 32 -13.47 -18.81 -12.40
C GLY A 32 -13.57 -17.28 -12.33
N ILE A 33 -14.70 -16.72 -12.76
CA ILE A 33 -14.94 -15.27 -12.74
C ILE A 33 -14.89 -14.71 -11.31
N MET A 34 -15.50 -15.39 -10.33
CA MET A 34 -15.50 -14.94 -8.93
C MET A 34 -14.09 -14.88 -8.34
N ARG A 35 -13.23 -15.86 -8.66
CA ARG A 35 -11.82 -15.86 -8.21
C ARG A 35 -11.05 -14.69 -8.80
N GLU A 36 -11.20 -14.43 -10.10
CA GLU A 36 -10.54 -13.31 -10.75
C GLU A 36 -11.04 -11.95 -10.21
N GLN A 37 -12.35 -11.79 -9.99
CA GLN A 37 -12.89 -10.56 -9.40
C GLN A 37 -12.34 -10.30 -7.99
N THR A 38 -12.20 -11.35 -7.17
CA THR A 38 -11.64 -11.22 -5.82
C THR A 38 -10.19 -10.73 -5.86
N LYS A 39 -9.39 -11.29 -6.78
CA LYS A 39 -8.00 -10.89 -6.98
C LYS A 39 -7.88 -9.42 -7.42
N ILE A 40 -8.68 -9.02 -8.41
CA ILE A 40 -8.72 -7.64 -8.91
C ILE A 40 -9.14 -6.67 -7.80
N PHE A 41 -10.18 -7.01 -7.04
CA PHE A 41 -10.66 -6.17 -5.93
C PHE A 41 -9.57 -5.94 -4.88
N ARG A 42 -8.88 -6.99 -4.44
CA ARG A 42 -7.79 -6.87 -3.46
C ARG A 42 -6.62 -6.06 -3.99
N LEU A 43 -6.22 -6.30 -5.24
CA LEU A 43 -5.17 -5.52 -5.89
C LEU A 43 -5.53 -4.03 -5.98
N SER A 44 -6.79 -3.71 -6.29
CA SER A 44 -7.30 -2.34 -6.33
C SER A 44 -7.20 -1.64 -4.97
N ILE A 45 -7.55 -2.33 -3.87
CA ILE A 45 -7.39 -1.78 -2.51
C ILE A 45 -5.92 -1.49 -2.20
N VAL A 46 -5.05 -2.47 -2.42
CA VAL A 46 -3.61 -2.35 -2.14
C VAL A 46 -3.00 -1.20 -2.94
N ARG A 47 -3.37 -1.07 -4.22
CA ARG A 47 -2.92 0.02 -5.08
C ARG A 47 -3.41 1.38 -4.57
N ARG A 48 -4.70 1.48 -4.27
CA ARG A 48 -5.30 2.74 -3.78
C ARG A 48 -4.64 3.19 -2.47
N GLU A 49 -4.39 2.28 -1.54
CA GLU A 49 -3.74 2.61 -0.28
C GLU A 49 -2.25 2.93 -0.45
N GLY A 50 -1.54 2.18 -1.28
CA GLY A 50 -0.14 2.49 -1.60
C GLY A 50 0.03 3.86 -2.25
N ASP A 51 -0.82 4.18 -3.23
CA ASP A 51 -0.85 5.48 -3.90
C ASP A 51 -1.21 6.60 -2.90
N PHE A 52 -2.16 6.35 -1.99
CA PHE A 52 -2.53 7.30 -0.94
C PHE A 52 -1.36 7.60 0.02
N ILE A 53 -0.68 6.58 0.52
CA ILE A 53 0.47 6.73 1.42
C ILE A 53 1.59 7.51 0.73
N LEU A 54 1.94 7.11 -0.50
CA LEU A 54 3.02 7.73 -1.25
C LEU A 54 2.72 9.19 -1.56
N ASN A 55 1.49 9.51 -1.96
CA ASN A 55 1.07 10.88 -2.24
C ASN A 55 1.06 11.74 -0.97
N ASN A 56 0.57 11.23 0.16
CA ASN A 56 0.60 11.97 1.42
C ASN A 56 2.03 12.27 1.87
N ILE A 57 2.89 11.25 1.93
CA ILE A 57 4.30 11.42 2.30
C ILE A 57 5.00 12.39 1.35
N SER A 58 4.80 12.22 0.04
CA SER A 58 5.43 13.09 -0.97
C SER A 58 4.97 14.54 -0.85
N ASN A 59 3.68 14.76 -0.57
CA ASN A 59 3.14 16.10 -0.41
C ASN A 59 3.68 16.75 0.86
N LEU A 60 3.60 16.08 2.01
CA LEU A 60 4.10 16.58 3.30
C LEU A 60 5.59 16.96 3.22
N ILE A 61 6.44 16.07 2.69
CA ILE A 61 7.87 16.36 2.54
C ILE A 61 8.12 17.51 1.57
N ARG A 62 7.31 17.66 0.51
CA ARG A 62 7.50 18.76 -0.46
C ARG A 62 6.99 20.10 0.03
N SER A 63 5.93 20.13 0.83
CA SER A 63 5.28 21.36 1.27
C SER A 63 5.86 21.89 2.57
N GLU A 64 6.14 20.99 3.52
CA GLU A 64 6.39 21.35 4.92
C GLU A 64 7.85 21.10 5.32
N ALA A 65 8.50 20.05 4.84
CA ALA A 65 9.87 19.75 5.30
C ALA A 65 10.91 20.79 4.85
N VAL A 66 11.72 21.24 5.83
CA VAL A 66 12.88 22.13 5.66
C VAL A 66 14.18 21.40 5.96
N THR A 67 14.32 20.85 7.17
CA THR A 67 15.49 20.07 7.56
C THR A 67 15.10 18.67 8.03
N ILE A 68 16.05 17.74 7.94
CA ILE A 68 15.84 16.31 8.18
C ILE A 68 16.68 15.92 9.39
N HIS A 69 16.10 15.16 10.32
CA HIS A 69 16.73 14.72 11.56
C HIS A 69 16.51 13.23 11.80
N TYR A 70 17.46 12.59 12.49
CA TYR A 70 17.36 11.16 12.82
C TYR A 70 16.68 10.88 14.17
N ASP A 71 16.63 11.84 15.10
CA ASP A 71 16.08 11.64 16.44
C ASP A 71 15.22 12.81 16.95
N ASP A 72 14.42 12.52 17.98
CA ASP A 72 13.47 13.44 18.62
C ASP A 72 14.01 13.88 19.99
N PRO A 73 14.12 15.18 20.30
CA PRO A 73 13.73 16.34 19.49
C PRO A 73 14.73 16.68 18.37
N PRO A 74 14.28 17.35 17.29
CA PRO A 74 15.16 17.83 16.24
C PRO A 74 16.12 18.89 16.79
N THR A 75 17.41 18.66 16.64
CA THR A 75 18.51 19.55 17.06
C THR A 75 19.53 19.64 15.93
N GLU A 76 20.38 20.68 15.94
CA GLU A 76 21.43 20.80 14.91
C GLU A 76 22.40 19.60 14.92
N ALA A 77 22.60 18.97 16.08
CA ALA A 77 23.49 17.82 16.24
C ALA A 77 22.95 16.53 15.59
N ASN A 78 21.62 16.42 15.40
CA ASN A 78 20.99 15.23 14.81
C ASN A 78 20.45 15.45 13.40
N GLN A 79 20.83 16.57 12.78
CA GLN A 79 20.50 16.87 11.41
C GLN A 79 21.26 15.93 10.46
N VAL A 80 20.54 15.34 9.53
CA VAL A 80 21.08 14.45 8.48
C VAL A 80 20.88 15.08 7.11
N CYS A 81 21.76 14.76 6.17
CA CYS A 81 21.74 15.31 4.82
C CYS A 81 21.88 16.85 4.79
N ALA A 82 22.62 17.39 5.75
CA ALA A 82 22.90 18.82 5.86
C ALA A 82 24.04 19.25 4.91
N ILE A 83 25.05 18.41 4.73
CA ILE A 83 26.24 18.69 3.92
C ILE A 83 26.17 17.99 2.55
N SER A 84 27.02 18.42 1.61
CA SER A 84 27.15 17.77 0.31
C SER A 84 27.71 16.36 0.45
N ASP A 85 27.25 15.46 -0.42
CA ASP A 85 27.61 14.05 -0.49
C ASP A 85 27.27 13.24 0.77
N ASP A 86 26.34 13.75 1.58
CA ASP A 86 25.80 13.03 2.74
C ASP A 86 24.65 12.11 2.32
N VAL A 87 24.70 10.87 2.79
CA VAL A 87 23.72 9.83 2.53
C VAL A 87 23.39 9.16 3.84
N TYR A 88 22.11 9.21 4.21
CA TYR A 88 21.62 8.63 5.44
C TYR A 88 20.46 7.69 5.14
N THR A 89 20.51 6.47 5.68
CA THR A 89 19.39 5.52 5.66
C THR A 89 18.99 5.23 7.08
N SER A 90 17.72 5.41 7.42
CA SER A 90 17.25 5.25 8.79
C SER A 90 17.24 3.77 9.21
N PRO A 91 18.01 3.37 10.23
CA PRO A 91 17.97 2.00 10.75
C PRO A 91 16.65 1.73 11.50
N ASP A 92 16.12 2.76 12.17
CA ASP A 92 14.89 2.70 12.95
C ASP A 92 13.63 2.89 12.10
N LYS A 93 13.77 2.99 10.76
CA LYS A 93 12.65 3.16 9.84
C LYS A 93 11.79 4.39 10.18
N ARG A 94 12.44 5.42 10.73
CA ARG A 94 11.84 6.71 11.10
C ARG A 94 12.70 7.86 10.60
N LEU A 95 12.07 8.92 10.13
CA LEU A 95 12.73 10.20 9.88
C LEU A 95 11.86 11.31 10.42
N ILE A 96 12.52 12.33 10.94
CA ILE A 96 11.89 13.54 11.48
C ILE A 96 12.23 14.69 10.54
N PHE A 97 11.24 15.53 10.30
CA PHE A 97 11.30 16.69 9.45
C PHE A 97 10.86 17.89 10.26
N THR A 98 11.54 19.01 10.09
CA THR A 98 11.11 20.28 10.69
C THR A 98 10.47 21.17 9.64
N ASP A 99 9.49 21.94 10.09
CA ASP A 99 8.73 22.89 9.28
C ASP A 99 9.34 24.29 9.39
N PRO A 100 8.97 25.24 8.50
CA PRO A 100 9.44 26.63 8.58
C PRO A 100 9.07 27.33 9.90
N GLU A 101 8.03 26.85 10.57
CA GLU A 101 7.55 27.36 11.86
C GLU A 101 8.25 26.71 13.07
N ASN A 102 9.31 25.92 12.84
CA ASN A 102 10.04 25.16 13.86
C ASN A 102 9.18 24.11 14.60
N ASN A 103 8.03 23.76 14.02
CA ASN A 103 7.32 22.52 14.33
C ASN A 103 8.03 21.34 13.66
N TRP A 104 7.73 20.12 14.09
CA TRP A 104 8.28 18.94 13.45
C TRP A 104 7.22 17.87 13.26
N PHE A 105 7.42 17.09 12.22
CA PHE A 105 6.63 15.90 11.97
C PHE A 105 7.56 14.72 11.70
N ARG A 106 7.05 13.51 11.94
CA ARG A 106 7.79 12.30 11.68
C ARG A 106 6.94 11.29 10.95
N ILE A 107 7.62 10.56 10.08
CA ILE A 107 7.07 9.37 9.43
C ILE A 107 7.69 8.19 10.15
N LEU A 108 6.84 7.34 10.71
CA LEU A 108 7.25 6.16 11.44
C LEU A 108 6.58 4.93 10.86
N TRP A 109 7.31 3.82 10.84
CA TRP A 109 6.74 2.51 10.56
C TRP A 109 6.76 1.68 11.84
N SER A 110 5.60 1.19 12.26
CA SER A 110 5.44 0.32 13.42
C SER A 110 4.38 -0.73 13.16
N SER A 111 4.71 -2.00 13.44
CA SER A 111 3.75 -3.11 13.40
C SER A 111 2.94 -3.19 12.09
N ASN A 112 3.62 -3.04 10.95
CA ASN A 112 3.05 -3.07 9.60
C ASN A 112 2.16 -1.87 9.22
N VAL A 113 2.23 -0.79 9.98
CA VAL A 113 1.50 0.45 9.74
C VAL A 113 2.52 1.56 9.52
N ILE A 114 2.30 2.37 8.47
CA ILE A 114 3.00 3.65 8.33
C ILE A 114 2.11 4.70 8.98
N ALA A 115 2.67 5.43 9.94
CA ALA A 115 1.99 6.50 10.61
C ALA A 115 2.73 7.82 10.45
N TYR A 116 1.94 8.89 10.44
CA TYR A 116 2.37 10.27 10.46
C TYR A 116 2.11 10.83 11.84
N TYR A 117 3.11 11.45 12.45
CA TYR A 117 2.96 12.17 13.72
C TYR A 117 3.41 13.62 13.53
N SER A 118 2.64 14.56 14.08
CA SER A 118 2.97 15.98 14.07
C SER A 118 3.09 16.50 15.50
N SER A 119 4.09 17.32 15.77
CA SER A 119 4.27 18.01 17.04
C SER A 119 3.15 19.01 17.32
N TYR A 120 2.54 19.57 16.26
CA TYR A 120 1.48 20.57 16.37
C TYR A 120 0.18 19.98 16.93
N THR A 121 -0.24 18.82 16.40
CA THR A 121 -1.45 18.12 16.87
C THR A 121 -1.17 17.13 17.99
N ALA A 122 0.10 16.86 18.29
CA ALA A 122 0.58 15.86 19.24
C ALA A 122 -0.06 14.47 19.04
N SER A 123 -0.48 14.14 17.82
CA SER A 123 -1.23 12.93 17.49
C SER A 123 -0.62 12.18 16.31
N SER A 124 -0.81 10.86 16.31
CA SER A 124 -0.39 9.95 15.25
C SER A 124 -1.58 9.51 14.41
N VAL A 125 -1.47 9.64 13.10
CA VAL A 125 -2.48 9.21 12.12
C VAL A 125 -1.91 8.08 11.27
N ASN A 126 -2.63 6.97 11.19
CA ASN A 126 -2.26 5.84 10.36
C ASN A 126 -2.58 6.13 8.89
N LEU A 127 -1.63 5.89 7.99
CA LEU A 127 -1.79 6.15 6.56
C LEU A 127 -2.36 4.93 5.80
N ASN A 128 -2.29 3.74 6.37
CA ASN A 128 -2.92 2.53 5.84
C ASN A 128 -4.11 2.08 6.71
N SER A 129 -5.04 1.36 6.09
CA SER A 129 -6.20 0.78 6.78
C SER A 129 -5.85 -0.56 7.44
N SER A 130 -6.78 -1.11 8.22
CA SER A 130 -6.65 -2.46 8.79
C SER A 130 -6.63 -3.58 7.74
N ASN A 131 -6.98 -3.30 6.50
CA ASN A 131 -7.03 -4.25 5.39
C ASN A 131 -5.70 -4.33 4.61
N ALA A 132 -4.76 -3.43 4.86
CA ALA A 132 -3.46 -3.44 4.21
C ALA A 132 -2.33 -3.50 5.22
N ILE A 133 -1.29 -4.24 4.87
CA ILE A 133 -0.10 -4.46 5.68
C ILE A 133 1.09 -3.91 4.89
N VAL A 134 1.92 -3.13 5.56
CA VAL A 134 3.17 -2.61 4.99
C VAL A 134 4.35 -3.42 5.51
N GLU A 135 5.11 -3.99 4.59
CA GLU A 135 6.38 -4.70 4.81
C GLU A 135 7.55 -3.89 4.24
N ASP A 136 8.77 -4.21 4.67
CA ASP A 136 10.02 -3.71 4.07
C ASP A 136 10.08 -2.19 3.90
N PHE A 137 9.53 -1.44 4.86
CA PHE A 137 9.63 0.02 4.85
C PHE A 137 11.09 0.43 5.07
N SER A 138 11.59 1.27 4.18
CA SER A 138 12.89 1.91 4.23
C SER A 138 12.74 3.38 3.85
N ILE A 139 13.41 4.23 4.62
CA ILE A 139 13.41 5.66 4.40
C ILE A 139 14.83 6.20 4.64
N GLY A 140 15.28 7.09 3.77
CA GLY A 140 16.59 7.70 3.85
C GLY A 140 16.63 9.04 3.13
N CYS A 141 17.73 9.76 3.24
CA CYS A 141 17.99 10.98 2.50
C CYS A 141 19.36 10.95 1.85
N GLU A 142 19.52 11.69 0.77
CA GLU A 142 20.79 11.93 0.08
C GLU A 142 20.86 13.41 -0.32
N ARG A 143 22.02 14.04 -0.16
CA ARG A 143 22.26 15.40 -0.67
C ARG A 143 23.50 15.39 -1.54
N THR A 144 23.35 15.66 -2.84
CA THR A 144 24.47 15.59 -3.80
C THR A 144 25.33 16.85 -3.84
N SER A 145 24.80 17.99 -3.41
CA SER A 145 25.52 19.26 -3.41
C SER A 145 24.93 20.23 -2.39
N THR A 146 25.77 21.12 -1.86
CA THR A 146 25.37 22.16 -0.91
C THR A 146 24.35 23.13 -1.50
N TYR A 147 24.35 23.33 -2.82
CA TYR A 147 23.39 24.19 -3.53
C TYR A 147 22.12 23.46 -3.96
N SER A 148 22.04 22.15 -3.74
CA SER A 148 20.88 21.31 -4.04
C SER A 148 20.16 20.87 -2.78
N GLY A 149 18.83 20.84 -2.83
CA GLY A 149 18.03 20.35 -1.71
C GLY A 149 18.23 18.85 -1.51
N PRO A 150 18.21 18.38 -0.26
CA PRO A 150 18.27 16.95 0.04
C PRO A 150 17.09 16.23 -0.61
N THR A 151 17.34 15.00 -1.03
CA THR A 151 16.36 14.11 -1.65
C THR A 151 16.07 12.96 -0.69
N VAL A 152 14.82 12.84 -0.28
CA VAL A 152 14.35 11.73 0.55
C VAL A 152 13.95 10.56 -0.33
N SER A 153 14.53 9.40 -0.08
CA SER A 153 14.12 8.13 -0.68
C SER A 153 13.17 7.40 0.27
N VAL A 154 12.05 6.94 -0.26
CA VAL A 154 11.07 6.14 0.47
C VAL A 154 10.78 4.89 -0.34
N SER A 155 10.87 3.72 0.27
CA SER A 155 10.45 2.47 -0.35
C SER A 155 9.72 1.59 0.65
N PHE A 156 8.68 0.92 0.19
CA PHE A 156 7.94 -0.03 1.00
C PHE A 156 7.19 -1.02 0.12
N LYS A 157 6.84 -2.15 0.72
CA LYS A 157 6.00 -3.16 0.10
C LYS A 157 4.65 -3.13 0.81
N ILE A 158 3.56 -3.12 0.06
CA ILE A 158 2.21 -3.14 0.62
C ILE A 158 1.45 -4.36 0.09
N CYS A 159 0.71 -5.01 0.97
CA CYS A 159 -0.06 -6.20 0.63
C CYS A 159 -1.46 -6.15 1.25
N TYR A 160 -2.37 -6.95 0.70
CA TYR A 160 -3.69 -7.13 1.29
C TYR A 160 -3.61 -8.09 2.48
N LYS A 161 -4.22 -7.71 3.60
CA LYS A 161 -4.31 -8.54 4.80
C LYS A 161 -5.19 -9.76 4.53
N THR A 162 -4.59 -10.93 4.53
CA THR A 162 -5.33 -12.19 4.42
C THR A 162 -6.03 -12.54 5.75
N SER A 163 -6.90 -13.56 5.75
CA SER A 163 -7.58 -14.04 6.98
C SER A 163 -6.61 -14.52 8.07
N LEU A 164 -5.39 -14.88 7.69
CA LEU A 164 -4.30 -15.27 8.61
C LEU A 164 -3.52 -14.06 9.16
N GLY A 165 -3.89 -12.84 8.77
CA GLY A 165 -3.22 -11.63 9.21
C GLY A 165 -1.86 -11.37 8.57
N SER A 166 -1.52 -12.08 7.49
CA SER A 166 -0.23 -11.97 6.78
C SER A 166 -0.41 -11.64 5.30
N CYS A 167 0.70 -11.30 4.62
CA CYS A 167 0.75 -11.07 3.18
C CYS A 167 0.71 -12.36 2.34
N THR A 168 0.83 -13.53 2.96
CA THR A 168 0.93 -14.82 2.28
C THR A 168 -0.33 -15.64 2.50
N SER A 169 -0.94 -16.14 1.43
CA SER A 169 -2.00 -17.15 1.48
C SER A 169 -1.60 -18.36 0.65
N THR A 170 -2.12 -19.53 1.01
CA THR A 170 -2.04 -20.74 0.19
C THR A 170 -2.83 -20.62 -1.11
N ARG A 171 -3.75 -19.65 -1.17
CA ARG A 171 -4.58 -19.33 -2.33
C ARG A 171 -4.00 -18.14 -3.11
N PRO A 172 -3.55 -18.32 -4.37
CA PRO A 172 -2.94 -17.24 -5.13
C PRO A 172 -3.91 -16.10 -5.47
N GLU A 173 -5.21 -16.35 -5.51
CA GLU A 173 -6.24 -15.32 -5.68
C GLU A 173 -6.36 -14.40 -4.46
N GLU A 174 -5.84 -14.82 -3.31
CA GLU A 174 -5.91 -14.08 -2.06
C GLU A 174 -4.70 -13.16 -1.84
N THR A 175 -3.58 -13.45 -2.52
CA THR A 175 -2.34 -12.69 -2.44
C THR A 175 -2.37 -11.50 -3.41
N ALA A 176 -2.27 -10.29 -2.87
CA ALA A 176 -2.07 -9.07 -3.65
C ALA A 176 -0.97 -8.26 -2.99
N THR A 177 0.08 -7.93 -3.74
CA THR A 177 1.27 -7.27 -3.22
C THR A 177 1.84 -6.35 -4.28
N ILE A 178 2.22 -5.13 -3.88
CA ILE A 178 2.81 -4.12 -4.75
C ILE A 178 4.01 -3.51 -4.02
N PHE A 179 5.08 -3.26 -4.77
CA PHE A 179 6.25 -2.56 -4.27
C PHE A 179 6.19 -1.09 -4.71
N TYR A 180 6.44 -0.19 -3.76
CA TYR A 180 6.44 1.25 -3.95
C TYR A 180 7.82 1.80 -3.66
N GLN A 181 8.29 2.71 -4.53
CA GLN A 181 9.53 3.43 -4.35
C GLN A 181 9.40 4.82 -4.95
N THR A 182 9.87 5.83 -4.23
CA THR A 182 9.90 7.21 -4.70
C THR A 182 11.13 7.95 -4.17
N LYS A 183 11.51 9.00 -4.88
CA LYS A 183 12.51 9.99 -4.46
C LYS A 183 11.87 11.37 -4.46
N ILE A 184 11.98 12.07 -3.35
CA ILE A 184 11.31 13.34 -3.08
C ILE A 184 12.36 14.38 -2.72
N LYS A 185 12.56 15.36 -3.60
CA LYS A 185 13.46 16.49 -3.33
C LYS A 185 12.75 17.53 -2.47
N LEU A 186 13.40 17.99 -1.39
CA LEU A 186 12.92 19.10 -0.57
C LEU A 186 12.92 20.39 -1.40
N ARG A 187 11.89 21.23 -1.19
CA ARG A 187 11.72 22.51 -1.89
C ARG A 187 12.17 23.69 -1.06
N ASN A 188 11.94 23.63 0.24
CA ASN A 188 12.35 24.64 1.21
C ASN A 188 13.57 24.04 1.92
N TYR A 189 14.78 24.60 1.78
CA TYR A 189 16.00 24.08 2.42
C TYR A 189 17.09 25.15 2.48
#